data_AF-A0A5K1GXC1-F1
#
_entry.id   AF-A0A5K1GXC1-F1
#
_cell.length_a   1.000
_cell.length_b   1.000
_cell.length_c   1.000
_cell.angle_alpha   90.00
_cell.angle_beta   90.00
_cell.angle_gamma   90.00
#
_symmetry.space_group_name_H-M   'P 1'
#
loop_
_entity.id
_entity.type
_entity.pdbx_description
1 polymer ?
#
loop_
_entity_poly.entity_id
_entity_poly.type
_entity_poly.pdbx_seq_one_letter_code
_entity_poly.pdbx_strand_id
1 'polypeptide(L)'
;MYSQDLLRYVDGSSTPPLEKLNANSTEINLEYIKWKRSDQLALSWILSTVSESILTQIISYDTAREAWVALANAHAFQSNIHILQLKGDL
;
A
#
# COMPACT_ATOMS: atom_id res chain seq x y z
N MET A 1 -0.39 12.42 19.02
CA MET A 1 -0.17 12.37 17.56
C MET A 1 -1.39 11.73 16.94
N TYR A 2 -2.32 12.54 16.39
CA TYR A 2 -3.47 12.01 15.66
C TYR A 2 -2.93 11.48 14.33
N SER A 3 -3.09 10.17 14.07
CA SER A 3 -2.85 9.65 12.72
C SER A 3 -3.75 10.46 11.77
N GLN A 4 -3.22 10.95 10.65
CA GLN A 4 -3.94 11.83 9.71
C GLN A 4 -5.09 11.13 8.97
N ASP A 5 -5.84 10.24 9.61
CA ASP A 5 -6.81 9.32 9.00
C ASP A 5 -6.29 8.62 7.73
N LEU A 6 -4.96 8.45 7.62
CA LEU A 6 -4.31 7.79 6.48
C LEU A 6 -4.15 6.28 6.73
N LEU A 7 -4.15 5.86 7.99
CA LEU A 7 -3.97 4.45 8.35
C LEU A 7 -5.05 3.54 7.75
N ARG A 8 -6.29 4.06 7.64
CA ARG A 8 -7.41 3.34 7.01
C ARG A 8 -7.18 2.93 5.55
N TYR A 9 -6.27 3.59 4.84
CA TYR A 9 -5.92 3.26 3.46
C TYR A 9 -4.84 2.16 3.40
N VAL A 10 -4.11 1.96 4.51
CA VAL A 10 -3.05 0.95 4.65
C VAL A 10 -3.62 -0.34 5.24
N ASP A 11 -4.46 -0.24 6.28
CA ASP A 11 -5.08 -1.38 6.95
C ASP A 11 -6.29 -1.98 6.20
N GLY A 12 -6.74 -1.33 5.12
CA GLY A 12 -7.81 -1.80 4.25
C GLY A 12 -9.22 -1.47 4.77
N SER A 13 -9.34 -0.70 5.86
CA SER A 13 -10.63 -0.24 6.38
C SER A 13 -11.32 0.75 5.45
N SER A 14 -10.57 1.44 4.59
CA SER A 14 -11.07 2.38 3.58
C SER A 14 -11.18 1.70 2.22
N THR A 15 -12.36 1.20 1.88
CA THR A 15 -12.62 0.59 0.58
C THR A 15 -12.76 1.63 -0.53
N PRO A 16 -12.20 1.41 -1.73
CA PRO A 16 -12.35 2.33 -2.85
C PRO A 16 -13.83 2.44 -3.25
N PRO A 17 -14.38 3.67 -3.35
CA PRO A 17 -15.69 3.89 -3.96
C PRO A 17 -15.69 3.45 -5.43
N LEU A 18 -16.87 3.25 -6.01
CA LEU A 18 -16.99 3.02 -7.46
C LEU A 18 -16.38 4.18 -8.24
N GLU A 19 -15.47 3.87 -9.17
CA GLU A 19 -14.77 4.86 -9.99
C GLU A 19 -15.71 5.67 -10.88
N LYS A 20 -16.74 5.02 -11.42
CA LYS A 20 -17.80 5.65 -12.22
C LYS A 20 -19.13 5.55 -11.49
N LEU A 21 -19.96 6.59 -11.61
CA LEU A 21 -21.27 6.63 -10.94
C LEU A 21 -22.20 5.53 -11.45
N ASN A 22 -22.15 5.21 -12.74
CA ASN A 22 -22.89 4.12 -13.39
C ASN A 22 -22.00 3.44 -14.45
N ALA A 23 -22.31 2.20 -14.82
CA ALA A 23 -21.56 1.46 -15.85
C ALA A 23 -21.52 2.18 -17.23
N ASN A 24 -22.54 3.00 -17.51
CA ASN A 24 -22.70 3.73 -18.78
C ASN A 24 -22.33 5.22 -18.66
N SER A 25 -21.94 5.71 -17.48
CA SER A 25 -21.57 7.12 -17.30
C SER A 25 -20.09 7.34 -17.59
N THR A 26 -19.77 8.40 -18.32
CA THR A 26 -18.39 8.88 -18.49
C THR A 26 -17.91 9.69 -17.27
N GLU A 27 -18.82 10.02 -16.36
CA GLU A 27 -18.54 10.81 -15.16
C GLU A 27 -17.83 9.98 -14.08
N ILE A 28 -16.68 10.50 -13.62
CA ILE A 28 -15.92 9.93 -12.51
C ILE A 28 -16.59 10.35 -11.20
N ASN A 29 -16.73 9.40 -10.29
CA ASN A 29 -17.27 9.64 -8.96
C ASN A 29 -16.32 10.55 -8.15
N LEU A 30 -16.84 11.68 -7.67
CA LEU A 30 -16.08 12.63 -6.85
C LEU A 30 -15.56 12.00 -5.54
N GLU A 31 -16.30 11.05 -4.98
CA GLU A 31 -15.88 10.33 -3.77
C GLU A 31 -14.69 9.40 -4.06
N TYR A 32 -14.64 8.80 -5.26
CA TYR A 32 -13.48 8.02 -5.69
C TYR A 32 -12.24 8.91 -5.84
N ILE A 33 -12.38 10.12 -6.42
CA ILE A 33 -11.27 11.07 -6.54
C ILE A 33 -10.74 11.49 -5.17
N LYS A 34 -11.64 11.79 -4.22
CA LYS A 34 -11.26 12.13 -2.84
C LYS A 34 -10.53 10.97 -2.17
N TRP A 35 -11.07 9.76 -2.29
CA TRP A 35 -10.45 8.55 -1.76
C TRP A 35 -9.06 8.32 -2.36
N LYS A 36 -8.93 8.39 -3.69
CA LYS A 36 -7.68 8.17 -4.41
C LYS A 36 -6.63 9.19 -3.99
N ARG A 37 -6.99 10.46 -3.79
CA ARG A 37 -6.03 11.47 -3.31
C ARG A 37 -5.43 11.10 -1.95
N SER A 38 -6.25 10.67 -1.00
CA SER A 38 -5.78 10.27 0.32
C SER A 38 -4.99 8.97 0.29
N ASP A 39 -5.41 8.00 -0.53
CA ASP A 39 -4.66 6.77 -0.80
C ASP A 39 -3.26 7.08 -1.37
N GLN A 40 -3.16 7.96 -2.36
CA GLN A 40 -1.88 8.33 -2.98
C GLN A 40 -0.95 9.11 -2.02
N LEU A 41 -1.51 9.89 -1.10
CA LEU A 41 -0.73 10.50 -0.02
C LEU A 41 -0.14 9.44 0.92
N ALA A 42 -0.95 8.45 1.32
CA ALA A 42 -0.48 7.34 2.14
C ALA A 42 0.57 6.50 1.40
N LEU A 43 0.38 6.24 0.10
CA LEU A 43 1.34 5.56 -0.75
C LEU A 43 2.66 6.33 -0.81
N SER A 44 2.61 7.63 -1.10
CA SER A 44 3.81 8.49 -1.16
C SER A 44 4.61 8.48 0.15
N TRP A 45 3.91 8.45 1.29
CA TRP A 45 4.55 8.29 2.60
C TRP A 45 5.24 6.94 2.74
N ILE A 46 4.58 5.84 2.37
CA ILE A 46 5.21 4.50 2.39
C ILE A 46 6.46 4.50 1.51
N LEU A 47 6.36 4.97 0.26
CA LEU A 47 7.47 5.02 -0.69
C LEU A 47 8.64 5.88 -0.19
N SER A 48 8.37 6.93 0.60
CA SER A 48 9.41 7.80 1.18
C SER A 48 10.16 7.16 2.35
N THR A 49 9.61 6.11 2.96
CA THR A 49 10.20 5.45 4.15
C THR A 49 11.04 4.22 3.82
N VAL A 50 10.94 3.70 2.59
CA VAL A 50 11.64 2.48 2.17
C VAL A 50 13.00 2.79 1.56
N SER A 51 13.90 1.80 1.57
CA SER A 51 15.18 1.89 0.84
C SER A 51 14.93 1.83 -0.67
N GLU A 52 15.87 2.36 -1.46
CA GLU A 52 15.79 2.36 -2.93
C GLU A 52 15.62 0.95 -3.54
N SER A 53 16.23 -0.06 -2.91
CA SER A 53 16.10 -1.47 -3.29
C SER A 53 14.67 -2.03 -3.13
N ILE A 54 13.92 -1.54 -2.13
CA ILE A 54 12.54 -1.94 -1.89
C ILE A 54 11.60 -1.04 -2.69
N LEU A 55 11.94 0.25 -2.82
CA LEU A 55 11.19 1.23 -3.63
C LEU A 55 10.96 0.71 -5.05
N THR A 56 12.01 0.22 -5.71
CA THR A 56 11.89 -0.36 -7.07
C THR A 56 10.95 -1.56 -7.17
N GLN A 57 10.70 -2.27 -6.08
CA GLN A 57 9.78 -3.41 -6.03
C GLN A 57 8.33 -2.98 -5.80
N ILE A 58 8.11 -1.86 -5.10
CA ILE A 58 6.77 -1.44 -4.67
C ILE A 58 6.23 -0.19 -5.39
N ILE A 59 7.05 0.49 -6.19
CA ILE A 59 6.67 1.71 -6.93
C ILE A 59 5.59 1.47 -8.00
N SER A 60 5.42 0.21 -8.45
CA SER A 60 4.43 -0.17 -9.47
C SER A 60 3.02 -0.37 -8.91
N TYR A 61 2.83 -0.33 -7.58
CA TYR A 61 1.51 -0.52 -6.98
C TYR A 61 0.66 0.74 -7.05
N ASP A 62 -0.63 0.54 -7.36
CA ASP A 62 -1.57 1.64 -7.56
C ASP A 62 -2.17 2.15 -6.24
N THR A 63 -2.12 1.37 -5.16
CA THR A 63 -2.70 1.73 -3.85
C THR A 63 -1.72 1.57 -2.70
N ALA A 64 -1.94 2.37 -1.64
CA ALA A 64 -1.14 2.27 -0.41
C ALA A 64 -1.26 0.88 0.24
N ARG A 65 -2.44 0.27 0.15
CA ARG A 65 -2.70 -1.09 0.64
C ARG A 65 -1.84 -2.12 -0.06
N GLU A 66 -1.80 -2.10 -1.38
CA GLU A 66 -1.01 -3.07 -2.16
C GLU A 66 0.48 -2.94 -1.87
N ALA A 67 0.99 -1.70 -1.86
CA ALA A 67 2.39 -1.43 -1.51
C ALA A 67 2.71 -1.91 -0.09
N TRP A 68 1.82 -1.69 0.88
CA TRP A 68 2.00 -2.15 2.25
C TRP A 68 1.99 -3.68 2.38
N VAL A 69 1.07 -4.37 1.71
CA VAL A 69 1.02 -5.84 1.71
C VAL A 69 2.28 -6.42 1.07
N ALA A 70 2.75 -5.86 -0.04
CA ALA A 70 3.99 -6.27 -0.69
C ALA A 70 5.20 -6.09 0.22
N LEU A 71 5.29 -4.93 0.89
CA LEU A 71 6.34 -4.65 1.87
C LEU A 71 6.34 -5.66 3.02
N ALA A 72 5.16 -5.93 3.59
CA ALA A 72 5.01 -6.90 4.68
C ALA A 72 5.46 -8.31 4.25
N ASN A 73 5.08 -8.72 3.03
CA ASN A 73 5.49 -10.01 2.48
C ASN A 73 6.99 -10.09 2.21
N ALA A 74 7.61 -9.03 1.68
CA ALA A 74 9.05 -8.98 1.46
C ALA A 74 9.85 -9.12 2.77
N HIS A 75 9.42 -8.41 3.81
CA HIS A 75 10.02 -8.50 5.14
C HIS A 75 9.81 -9.88 5.79
N ALA A 76 8.61 -10.46 5.66
CA ALA A 76 8.34 -11.80 6.17
C ALA A 76 9.20 -12.86 5.48
N PHE A 77 9.36 -12.77 4.15
CA PHE A 77 10.23 -13.65 3.39
C PHE A 77 11.69 -13.55 3.84
N GLN A 78 12.23 -12.32 3.94
CA GLN A 78 13.61 -12.10 4.40
C GLN A 78 13.84 -12.66 5.82
N SER A 79 12.88 -12.43 6.72
CA SER A 79 12.94 -12.93 8.10
C SER A 79 12.95 -14.47 8.15
N ASN A 80 12.11 -15.11 7.33
CA ASN A 80 12.03 -16.57 7.26
C ASN A 80 13.32 -17.20 6.70
N ILE A 81 13.91 -16.61 5.66
CA ILE A 81 15.20 -17.04 5.11
C ILE A 81 16.30 -16.92 6.17
N HIS A 82 16.35 -15.80 6.89
CA HIS A 82 17.33 -15.60 7.94
C HIS A 82 17.21 -16.63 9.07
N ILE A 83 15.98 -16.93 9.51
CA ILE A 83 15.74 -17.99 10.52
C ILE A 83 16.19 -19.36 10.01
N LEU A 84 15.93 -19.69 8.74
CA LEU A 84 16.37 -20.97 8.16
C LEU A 84 17.90 -21.08 8.12
N GLN A 85 18.59 -20.01 7.71
CA GLN A 85 20.06 -19.95 7.70
C GLN A 85 20.63 -20.19 9.09
N LEU A 86 20.14 -19.46 10.10
CA LEU A 86 20.58 -19.62 11.48
C LEU A 86 20.37 -21.03 12.03
N LYS A 87 19.31 -21.73 11.59
CA LYS A 87 19.04 -23.11 11.99
C LYS A 87 19.88 -24.14 11.25
N GLY A 88 20.33 -23.83 10.03
CA GLY A 88 21.20 -24.71 9.24
C GLY A 88 22.68 -24.58 9.60
N ASP A 89 23.08 -23.45 10.18
CA ASP A 89 24.43 -23.18 10.69
C ASP A 89 24.68 -23.74 12.12
N LEU A 90 23.72 -24.49 12.67
CA LEU A 90 23.72 -25.15 13.98
C LEU A 90 23.77 -26.68 13.83
#